data_AF-A0A7Y8HSX8-F1
#
_entry.id   AF-A0A7Y8HSX8-F1
#
_cell.length_a   1.000
_cell.length_b   1.000
_cell.length_c   1.000
_cell.angle_alpha   90.00
_cell.angle_beta   90.00
_cell.angle_gamma   90.00
#
_symmetry.space_group_name_H-M   'P 1'
#
loop_
_entity.id
_entity.type
_entity.pdbx_description
1 polymer ?
#
loop_
_entity_poly.entity_id
_entity_poly.type
_entity_poly.pdbx_seq_one_letter_code
_entity_poly.pdbx_strand_id
1 'polypeptide(L)' 'MVSPPRVAYFSMEIGLESGMPTYSGGLGVLAGDTIRSAADLDVPMVAVSLLHRRGYFFQRVNAQGRQ' A
#
# COMPACT_ATOMS: atom_id res chain seq x y z
N MET A 1 31.71 9.30 10.98
CA MET A 1 30.65 8.29 11.14
C MET A 1 29.72 8.43 9.95
N VAL A 2 29.60 7.41 9.09
CA VAL A 2 28.75 7.47 7.89
C VAL A 2 27.32 7.16 8.31
N SER A 3 26.36 8.04 8.01
CA SER A 3 24.94 7.76 8.24
C SER A 3 24.52 6.57 7.39
N PRO A 4 23.73 5.62 7.90
CA PRO A 4 23.18 4.55 7.08
C PRO A 4 22.37 5.15 5.91
N PRO A 5 22.40 4.51 4.72
CA PRO A 5 21.64 4.99 3.58
C PRO A 5 20.14 4.94 3.91
N ARG A 6 19.41 6.01 3.59
CA ARG A 6 17.94 6.04 3.72
C ARG A 6 17.29 5.60 2.42
N VAL A 7 16.29 4.73 2.51
CA VAL A 7 15.54 4.23 1.35
C VAL A 7 14.26 5.05 1.18
N ALA A 8 14.01 5.56 -0.03
CA ALA A 8 12.72 6.12 -0.41
C ALA A 8 11.96 5.07 -1.24
N TYR A 9 10.86 4.56 -0.70
CA TYR A 9 10.05 3.52 -1.34
C TYR A 9 8.79 4.14 -1.94
N PHE A 10 8.71 4.19 -3.28
CA PHE A 10 7.58 4.77 -3.99
C PHE A 10 6.66 3.67 -4.51
N SER A 11 5.38 3.76 -4.19
CA SER A 11 4.35 2.88 -4.77
C SER A 11 3.08 3.66 -5.07
N MET A 12 2.42 3.30 -6.17
CA MET A 12 1.11 3.85 -6.53
C MET A 12 -0.01 3.32 -5.62
N GLU A 13 0.22 2.22 -4.92
CA GLU A 13 -0.71 1.62 -3.97
C GLU A 13 0.01 0.97 -2.78
N ILE A 14 -0.59 1.05 -1.60
CA ILE A 14 -0.09 0.40 -0.38
C ILE A 14 -1.29 -0.15 0.40
N GLY A 15 -1.26 -1.45 0.72
CA GLY A 15 -2.17 -2.09 1.66
C GLY A 15 -1.69 -1.87 3.09
N LEU A 16 -1.97 -0.69 3.65
CA LEU A 16 -1.50 -0.31 4.98
C LEU A 16 -2.43 -0.81 6.09
N GLU A 17 -3.74 -0.60 5.90
CA GLU A 17 -4.78 -1.08 6.78
C GLU A 17 -6.05 -1.36 5.96
N SER A 18 -6.92 -2.24 6.47
CA SER A 18 -8.15 -2.62 5.79
C SER A 18 -9.16 -1.47 5.63
N GLY A 19 -9.11 -0.46 6.50
CA GLY A 19 -9.96 0.73 6.44
C GLY A 19 -9.50 1.78 5.42
N MET A 20 -8.30 1.65 4.87
CA MET A 20 -7.70 2.63 3.97
C MET A 20 -7.68 2.07 2.53
N PRO A 21 -8.56 2.54 1.64
CA PRO A 21 -8.69 2.00 0.29
C PRO A 21 -7.60 2.54 -0.65
N THR A 22 -6.34 2.37 -0.29
CA THR A 22 -5.15 2.81 -1.05
C THR A 22 -4.54 1.70 -1.89
N TYR A 23 -5.23 0.56 -2.04
CA TYR A 23 -4.80 -0.53 -2.90
C TYR A 23 -5.97 -1.29 -3.50
N SER A 24 -5.70 -2.07 -4.55
CA SER A 24 -6.72 -2.88 -5.24
C SER A 24 -6.35 -4.35 -5.44
N GLY A 25 -5.07 -4.71 -5.27
CA GLY A 25 -4.61 -6.04 -5.62
C GLY A 25 -3.31 -6.44 -4.95
N GLY A 26 -2.70 -7.50 -5.48
CA GLY A 26 -1.52 -8.12 -4.88
C GLY A 26 -0.29 -7.22 -4.80
N LEU A 27 -0.14 -6.25 -5.69
CA LEU A 27 0.99 -5.30 -5.65
C LEU A 27 0.91 -4.36 -4.44
N GLY A 28 -0.27 -3.86 -4.11
CA GLY A 28 -0.44 -3.05 -2.89
C GLY A 28 -0.28 -3.87 -1.62
N VAL A 29 -0.70 -5.13 -1.60
CA VAL A 29 -0.42 -6.07 -0.49
C VAL A 29 1.08 -6.27 -0.34
N LEU A 30 1.78 -6.58 -1.43
CA LEU A 30 3.24 -6.75 -1.43
C LEU A 30 3.96 -5.48 -0.95
N ALA A 31 3.50 -4.29 -1.37
CA ALA A 31 4.04 -3.02 -0.91
C ALA A 31 3.84 -2.84 0.60
N GLY A 32 2.66 -3.18 1.12
CA GLY A 32 2.38 -3.20 2.56
C GLY A 32 3.30 -4.14 3.32
N ASP A 33 3.43 -5.40 2.87
CA ASP A 33 4.29 -6.41 3.48
C ASP A 33 5.77 -6.01 3.46
N THR A 34 6.21 -5.36 2.38
CA THR A 34 7.58 -4.84 2.24
C THR A 34 7.86 -3.76 3.28
N ILE A 35 6.94 -2.81 3.47
CA ILE A 35 7.08 -1.73 4.46
C ILE A 35 7.00 -2.28 5.87
N ARG A 36 6.12 -3.27 6.12
CA ARG A 36 6.03 -3.95 7.41
C ARG A 36 7.34 -4.65 7.76
N SER A 37 7.90 -5.41 6.82
CA SER A 37 9.19 -6.08 7.01
C SER A 37 10.33 -5.08 7.24
N ALA A 38 10.32 -3.94 6.54
CA ALA A 38 11.29 -2.87 6.74
C ALA A 38 11.20 -2.28 8.16
N ALA A 39 9.99 -2.11 8.69
CA ALA A 39 9.78 -1.66 10.07
C ALA A 39 10.23 -2.71 11.10
N ASP A 40 9.89 -3.98 10.90
CA ASP A 40 10.28 -5.08 11.80
C ASP A 40 11.82 -5.28 11.85
N LEU A 41 12.53 -4.86 10.80
CA LEU A 41 13.99 -4.93 10.66
C LEU A 41 14.72 -3.61 10.98
N ASP A 42 14.01 -2.57 11.43
CA ASP A 42 14.56 -1.23 11.67
C ASP A 42 15.31 -0.64 10.45
N VAL A 43 14.86 -0.95 9.23
CA VAL A 43 15.42 -0.39 8.00
C VAL A 43 15.06 1.09 7.92
N PRO A 44 16.03 2.01 7.72
CA PRO A 44 15.76 3.44 7.58
C PRO A 44 15.07 3.75 6.25
N MET A 45 13.74 3.58 6.21
CA MET A 45 12.89 3.72 5.03
C MET A 45 11.81 4.78 5.20
N VAL A 46 11.53 5.52 4.14
CA VAL A 46 10.34 6.38 4.02
C VAL A 46 9.50 5.86 2.84
N ALA A 47 8.28 5.43 3.13
CA ALA A 47 7.31 5.04 2.11
C ALA A 47 6.49 6.24 1.63
N VAL A 48 6.30 6.35 0.31
CA VAL A 48 5.53 7.42 -0.33
C VAL A 48 4.50 6.80 -1.25
N SER A 49 3.25 7.23 -1.11
CA SER A 49 2.15 6.77 -1.96
C SER A 49 1.06 7.84 -2.11
N LEU A 50 0.05 7.52 -2.91
CA LEU A 50 -1.08 8.38 -3.22
C LEU A 50 -2.25 8.06 -2.28
N LEU A 51 -2.83 9.10 -1.68
CA LEU A 51 -4.07 8.97 -0.91
C LEU A 51 -5.28 9.14 -1.83
N HIS A 52 -5.83 8.02 -2.30
CA HIS A 52 -6.98 8.02 -3.21
C HIS A 52 -8.29 8.36 -2.47
N ARG A 53 -8.91 9.48 -2.83
CA ARG A 53 -10.16 9.97 -2.19
C ARG A 53 -11.36 9.04 -2.36
N ARG A 54 -11.42 8.27 -3.44
CA ARG A 54 -12.56 7.40 -3.78
C ARG A 54 -12.24 5.91 -3.74
N GLY A 55 -11.05 5.55 -3.26
CA GLY A 55 -10.53 4.19 -3.41
C GLY A 55 -10.38 3.78 -4.88
N TYR A 56 -10.20 2.47 -5.10
CA TYR A 56 -10.11 1.91 -6.45
C TYR A 56 -11.49 1.74 -7.10
N PHE A 57 -12.40 1.03 -6.44
CA PHE A 57 -13.72 0.72 -6.97
C PHE A 57 -14.67 0.23 -5.87
N PHE A 58 -15.95 0.58 -5.96
CA PHE A 58 -17.01 0.00 -5.13
C PHE A 58 -17.77 -1.05 -5.94
N GLN A 59 -17.46 -2.33 -5.70
CA GLN A 59 -18.13 -3.42 -6.38
C GLN A 59 -19.57 -3.54 -5.91
N ARG A 60 -20.50 -3.46 -6.86
CA ARG A 60 -21.92 -3.76 -6.68
C ARG A 60 -22.28 -4.88 -7.63
N VAL A 61 -23.02 -5.86 -7.14
CA VAL A 61 -23.54 -6.94 -7.99
C VAL A 61 -25.04 -6.75 -8.07
N ASN A 62 -25.59 -6.68 -9.28
CA ASN A 62 -27.02 -6.54 -9.49
C ASN A 62 -27.76 -7.88 -9.31
N ALA A 63 -29.09 -7.85 -9.32
CA ALA A 63 -29.92 -9.04 -9.12
C ALA A 63 -29.68 -10.15 -10.18
N GLN A 64 -29.07 -9.81 -11.32
CA GLN A 64 -28.70 -10.71 -12.40
C GLN A 64 -27.26 -11.22 -12.30
N GLY A 65 -26.57 -10.95 -11.18
CA GLY A 65 -25.19 -11.40 -10.94
C GLY A 65 -24.14 -10.66 -11.74
N ARG A 66 -24.48 -9.52 -12.36
CA ARG A 66 -23.53 -8.67 -13.08
C ARG A 66 -23.00 -7.57 -12.16
N GLN A 67 -21.70 -7.33 -12.29
CA GLN A 67 -20.98 -6.23 -11.65
C GLN A 67 -21.25 -4.89 -12.35
#